data_AF-A0A962PEL6-F1
#
_entry.id   AF-A0A962PEL6-F1
#
_cell.length_a   1.000
_cell.length_b   1.000
_cell.length_c   1.000
_cell.angle_alpha   90.00
_cell.angle_beta   90.00
_cell.angle_gamma   90.00
#
_symmetry.space_group_name_H-M   'P 1'
#
loop_
_entity.id
_entity.type
_entity.pdbx_description
1 polymer ?
#
loop_
_entity_poly.entity_id
_entity_poly.type
_entity_poly.pdbx_seq_one_letter_code
_entity_poly.pdbx_strand_id
1 'polypeptide(L)'
;MPPLTPLFGPARSLRIRLLLGTLVWITVTIAIAGWGLAGLFRQHVAQQFRTTLVAQLDQLTASLAIDQAGQPFLSAPQSDPRLRRPYSGVYWQIDRLGNADRPGLPGVLRSRSLWDDVLKVPEGTPPDGAIHEHRITTAEGAHLGAIERIVSPAEQPEQSYRLIVAATTTLITEPAERFNGMLAWSLGALGSGLLAAAVAQVFIGLRPLGRLRRQLASVREGSVHAIEGDFPREVQPLVDDFNDVLSHNARIVAHARTQAGNLAHAIKTPLSVLANAASRPDPRLPQLVAEQVAAAQRQVDYHLARARAAGSTGVPGVRSPVRPVLDSLLRVMDHVYR
;
A
#
# COMPACT_ATOMS: atom_id res chain seq x y z
N MET A 1 32.34 19.81 8.97
CA MET A 1 31.15 19.23 8.30
C MET A 1 30.15 18.84 9.39
N PRO A 2 28.98 19.49 9.47
CA PRO A 2 27.94 19.08 10.42
C PRO A 2 27.31 17.77 9.94
N PRO A 3 26.85 16.88 10.85
CA PRO A 3 26.17 15.66 10.44
C PRO A 3 24.81 16.03 9.85
N LEU A 4 24.51 15.42 8.70
CA LEU A 4 23.20 15.47 8.06
C LEU A 4 22.15 14.91 9.02
N THR A 5 21.22 15.76 9.45
CA THR A 5 20.00 15.38 10.14
C THR A 5 19.17 14.46 9.23
N PRO A 6 18.79 13.25 9.67
CA PRO A 6 17.86 12.43 8.90
C PRO A 6 16.47 13.07 8.95
N LEU A 7 15.97 13.52 7.79
CA LEU A 7 14.69 14.23 7.61
C LEU A 7 13.43 13.35 7.75
N PHE A 8 13.53 12.10 8.20
CA PHE A 8 12.36 11.23 8.39
C PHE A 8 12.52 10.37 9.65
N GLY A 9 11.97 10.85 10.78
CA GLY A 9 11.81 10.03 11.97
C GLY A 9 10.79 8.91 11.73
N PRO A 10 11.05 7.65 12.14
CA PRO A 10 10.11 6.57 11.91
C PRO A 10 8.91 6.80 12.82
N ALA A 11 7.73 6.97 12.24
CA ALA A 11 6.49 6.97 12.98
C ALA A 11 6.40 5.67 13.79
N ARG A 12 6.55 5.76 15.13
CA ARG A 12 6.57 4.64 16.10
C ARG A 12 5.25 3.85 16.19
N SER A 13 4.31 4.08 15.28
CA SER A 13 2.97 3.50 15.27
C SER A 13 2.82 2.53 14.11
N LEU A 14 2.54 1.26 14.43
CA LEU A 14 2.21 0.21 13.44
C LEU A 14 1.08 0.68 12.50
N ARG A 15 0.13 1.47 13.03
CA ARG A 15 -0.99 2.03 12.26
C ARG A 15 -0.51 2.92 11.12
N ILE A 16 0.41 3.84 11.42
CA ILE A 16 0.92 4.81 10.46
C ILE A 16 1.80 4.10 9.42
N ARG A 17 2.61 3.12 9.84
CA ARG A 17 3.45 2.36 8.92
C ARG A 17 2.63 1.55 7.91
N LEU A 18 1.62 0.81 8.39
CA LEU A 18 0.74 0.03 7.51
C LEU A 18 -0.06 0.93 6.58
N LEU A 19 -0.63 2.01 7.10
CA LEU A 19 -1.41 2.97 6.32
C LEU A 19 -0.54 3.68 5.28
N LEU A 20 0.64 4.19 5.64
CA LEU A 20 1.56 4.79 4.66
C LEU A 20 1.93 3.79 3.56
N GLY A 21 2.25 2.55 3.93
CA GLY A 21 2.56 1.50 2.97
C GLY A 21 1.43 1.24 1.98
N THR A 22 0.19 1.11 2.47
CA THR A 22 -0.97 0.88 1.60
C THR A 22 -1.32 2.10 0.75
N LEU A 23 -1.29 3.32 1.30
CA LEU A 23 -1.56 4.54 0.54
C LEU A 23 -0.51 4.77 -0.56
N VAL A 24 0.78 4.56 -0.25
CA VAL A 24 1.85 4.64 -1.25
C VAL A 24 1.62 3.59 -2.34
N TRP A 25 1.33 2.34 -1.97
CA TRP A 25 1.09 1.27 -2.93
C TRP A 25 -0.11 1.54 -3.85
N ILE A 26 -1.23 2.01 -3.29
CA ILE A 26 -2.42 2.41 -4.05
C ILE A 26 -2.07 3.54 -5.03
N THR A 27 -1.38 4.57 -4.55
CA THR A 27 -0.99 5.73 -5.37
C THR A 27 -0.07 5.33 -6.52
N VAL A 28 0.95 4.51 -6.24
CA VAL A 28 1.89 3.99 -7.25
C VAL A 28 1.16 3.13 -8.28
N THR A 29 0.29 2.22 -7.84
CA THR A 29 -0.46 1.34 -8.74
C THR A 29 -1.37 2.15 -9.67
N ILE A 30 -2.09 3.14 -9.14
CA ILE A 30 -2.96 4.02 -9.93
C ILE A 30 -2.13 4.85 -10.91
N ALA A 31 -0.97 5.37 -10.49
CA ALA A 31 -0.09 6.13 -11.37
C ALA A 31 0.44 5.28 -12.54
N ILE A 32 0.87 4.04 -12.26
CA ILE A 32 1.31 3.09 -13.29
C ILE A 32 0.16 2.77 -14.25
N ALA A 33 -1.03 2.47 -13.73
CA ALA A 33 -2.21 2.18 -14.54
C ALA A 33 -2.60 3.37 -15.42
N GLY A 34 -2.62 4.59 -14.86
CA GLY A 34 -2.93 5.82 -15.58
C GLY A 34 -1.91 6.12 -16.68
N TRP A 35 -0.62 6.01 -16.37
CA TRP A 35 0.45 6.19 -17.35
C TRP A 35 0.37 5.14 -18.48
N GLY A 36 0.18 3.87 -18.13
CA GLY A 36 0.07 2.78 -19.10
C GLY A 36 -1.13 2.95 -20.02
N LEU A 37 -2.32 3.24 -19.48
CA LEU A 37 -3.54 3.38 -20.28
C LEU A 37 -3.50 4.62 -21.18
N ALA A 38 -2.97 5.74 -20.69
CA ALA A 38 -2.74 6.95 -21.50
C ALA A 38 -1.77 6.69 -22.67
N GLY A 39 -0.69 5.92 -22.41
CA GLY A 39 0.27 5.51 -23.43
C GLY A 39 -0.37 4.62 -24.50
N LEU A 40 -1.09 3.58 -24.08
CA LEU A 40 -1.79 2.66 -24.99
C LEU A 40 -2.81 3.38 -25.87
N PHE A 41 -3.59 4.30 -25.29
CA PHE A 41 -4.56 5.08 -26.05
C PHE A 41 -3.88 5.97 -27.10
N ARG A 42 -2.81 6.67 -26.73
CA ARG A 42 -2.02 7.49 -27.68
C ARG A 42 -1.47 6.65 -28.83
N GLN A 43 -0.94 5.46 -28.53
CA GLN A 43 -0.44 4.53 -29.53
C GLN A 43 -1.55 4.04 -30.46
N HIS A 44 -2.73 3.71 -29.92
CA HIS A 44 -3.88 3.30 -30.71
C HIS A 44 -4.35 4.39 -31.67
N VAL A 45 -4.48 5.64 -31.20
CA VAL A 45 -4.87 6.78 -32.03
C VAL A 45 -3.82 7.07 -33.11
N ALA A 46 -2.52 6.99 -32.77
CA ALA A 46 -1.44 7.17 -33.74
C ALA A 46 -1.47 6.08 -34.83
N GLN A 47 -1.74 4.82 -34.47
CA GLN A 47 -1.85 3.72 -35.42
C GLN A 47 -3.07 3.88 -36.34
N GLN A 48 -4.21 4.30 -35.78
CA GLN A 48 -5.42 4.59 -36.55
C GLN A 48 -5.21 5.77 -37.51
N PHE A 49 -4.50 6.81 -37.04
CA PHE A 49 -4.10 7.96 -37.85
C PHE A 49 -3.26 7.51 -39.05
N ARG A 50 -2.20 6.72 -38.82
CA ARG A 50 -1.38 6.14 -39.91
C ARG A 50 -2.21 5.32 -40.88
N THR A 51 -3.05 4.42 -40.37
CA THR A 51 -3.91 3.55 -41.21
C THR A 51 -4.84 4.37 -42.11
N THR A 52 -5.38 5.46 -41.57
CA THR A 52 -6.23 6.40 -42.32
C THR A 52 -5.45 7.10 -43.41
N LEU A 53 -4.24 7.58 -43.12
CA LEU A 53 -3.38 8.21 -44.13
C LEU A 53 -3.02 7.21 -45.23
N VAL A 54 -2.66 5.97 -44.90
CA VAL A 54 -2.31 4.93 -45.88
C VAL A 54 -3.50 4.65 -46.80
N ALA A 55 -4.71 4.50 -46.24
CA ALA A 55 -5.92 4.32 -47.04
C ALA A 55 -6.19 5.50 -48.00
N GLN A 56 -5.96 6.75 -47.53
CA GLN A 56 -6.08 7.94 -48.38
C GLN A 56 -5.00 7.99 -49.47
N LEU A 57 -3.78 7.54 -49.17
CA LEU A 57 -2.70 7.44 -50.13
C LEU A 57 -2.96 6.36 -51.18
N ASP A 58 -3.52 5.22 -50.78
CA ASP A 58 -3.94 4.15 -51.70
C ASP A 58 -5.06 4.64 -52.62
N GLN A 59 -6.04 5.39 -52.09
CA GLN A 59 -7.08 6.04 -52.91
C GLN A 59 -6.51 7.09 -53.88
N LEU A 60 -5.54 7.89 -53.44
CA LEU A 60 -4.85 8.86 -54.30
C LEU A 60 -4.05 8.14 -55.39
N THR A 61 -3.39 7.03 -55.06
CA THR A 61 -2.65 6.19 -56.01
C THR A 61 -3.58 5.59 -57.05
N ALA A 62 -4.73 5.06 -56.63
CA ALA A 62 -5.70 4.42 -57.53
C ALA A 62 -6.44 5.42 -58.45
N SER A 63 -6.56 6.69 -58.04
CA SER A 63 -7.24 7.72 -58.83
C SER A 63 -6.31 8.51 -59.75
N LEU A 64 -4.99 8.35 -59.60
CA LEU A 64 -3.99 8.99 -60.46
C LEU A 64 -4.01 8.38 -61.87
N ALA A 65 -4.23 9.21 -62.88
CA ALA A 65 -4.12 8.85 -64.28
C ALA A 65 -3.28 9.89 -65.03
N ILE A 66 -2.73 9.51 -66.18
CA ILE A 66 -2.01 10.42 -67.08
C ILE A 66 -2.89 10.74 -68.29
N ASP A 67 -3.01 12.01 -68.65
CA ASP A 67 -3.74 12.41 -69.86
C ASP A 67 -2.90 12.20 -71.13
N GLN A 68 -3.50 12.44 -72.30
CA GLN A 68 -2.79 12.32 -73.58
C GLN A 68 -1.62 13.31 -73.75
N ALA A 69 -1.57 14.36 -72.93
CA ALA A 69 -0.49 15.35 -72.92
C ALA A 69 0.64 15.01 -71.93
N GLY A 70 0.54 13.89 -71.21
CA GLY A 70 1.53 13.48 -70.20
C GLY A 70 1.42 14.25 -68.89
N GLN A 71 0.28 14.87 -68.60
CA GLN A 71 0.01 15.56 -67.34
C GLN A 71 -0.80 14.66 -66.39
N PRO A 72 -0.43 14.63 -65.09
CA PRO A 72 -1.21 13.88 -64.11
C PRO A 72 -2.56 14.56 -63.88
N PHE A 73 -3.62 13.77 -63.76
CA PHE A 73 -4.93 14.20 -63.29
C PHE A 73 -5.57 13.14 -62.39
N LEU A 74 -6.57 13.53 -61.60
CA LEU A 74 -7.34 12.59 -60.78
C LEU A 74 -8.63 12.20 -61.51
N SER A 75 -8.79 10.91 -61.77
CA SER A 75 -9.96 10.35 -62.47
C SER A 75 -11.21 10.27 -61.59
N ALA A 76 -11.04 10.33 -60.27
CA ALA A 76 -12.14 10.34 -59.30
C ALA A 76 -11.90 11.41 -58.22
N PRO A 77 -12.97 12.06 -57.71
CA PRO A 77 -12.84 12.98 -56.59
C PRO A 77 -12.48 12.22 -55.30
N GLN A 78 -11.65 12.86 -54.47
CA GLN A 78 -11.27 12.30 -53.17
C GLN A 78 -12.47 12.28 -52.21
N SER A 79 -12.60 11.19 -51.44
CA SER A 79 -13.79 10.94 -50.60
C SER A 79 -13.88 11.80 -49.35
N ASP A 80 -12.76 12.35 -48.84
CA ASP A 80 -12.80 13.19 -47.62
C ASP A 80 -13.15 14.66 -47.97
N PRO A 81 -14.31 15.19 -47.53
CA PRO A 81 -14.73 16.55 -47.83
C PRO A 81 -13.80 17.62 -47.23
N ARG A 82 -12.98 17.28 -46.21
CA ARG A 82 -12.00 18.19 -45.63
C ARG A 82 -10.92 18.60 -46.63
N LEU A 83 -10.62 17.77 -47.63
CA LEU A 83 -9.65 18.08 -48.68
C LEU A 83 -10.08 19.25 -49.59
N ARG A 84 -11.35 19.64 -49.51
CA ARG A 84 -11.91 20.78 -50.25
C ARG A 84 -12.00 22.06 -49.42
N ARG A 85 -11.87 21.97 -48.09
CA ARG A 85 -11.96 23.11 -47.18
C ARG A 85 -10.56 23.69 -46.97
N PRO A 86 -10.34 24.99 -47.27
CA PRO A 86 -9.05 25.64 -46.99
C PRO A 86 -8.62 25.43 -45.54
N TYR A 87 -7.34 25.08 -45.34
CA TYR A 87 -6.71 24.89 -44.02
C TYR A 87 -7.44 23.91 -43.08
N SER A 88 -8.01 22.84 -43.65
CA SER A 88 -8.76 21.84 -42.89
C SER A 88 -7.91 20.93 -42.00
N GLY A 89 -6.58 21.02 -42.11
CA GLY A 89 -5.65 20.13 -41.43
C GLY A 89 -5.49 18.75 -42.08
N VAL A 90 -6.08 18.51 -43.25
CA VAL A 90 -5.88 17.28 -44.05
C VAL A 90 -5.55 17.69 -45.48
N TYR A 91 -4.48 17.13 -46.04
CA TYR A 91 -3.85 17.61 -47.26
C TYR A 91 -3.36 16.44 -48.10
N TRP A 92 -3.35 16.64 -49.41
CA TRP A 92 -2.60 15.80 -50.34
C TRP A 92 -1.90 16.66 -51.39
N GLN A 93 -0.77 16.16 -51.89
CA GLN A 93 0.05 16.78 -52.92
C GLN A 93 0.65 15.70 -53.82
N ILE A 94 0.77 16.00 -55.11
CA ILE A 94 1.48 15.16 -56.07
C ILE A 94 2.60 16.01 -56.67
N ASP A 95 3.82 15.54 -56.48
CA ASP A 95 5.01 16.13 -57.10
C ASP A 95 5.40 15.29 -58.32
N ARG A 96 5.90 15.97 -59.35
CA ARG A 96 6.57 15.30 -60.46
C ARG A 96 8.06 15.26 -60.15
N LEU A 97 8.62 14.06 -60.06
CA LEU A 97 10.06 13.90 -59.88
C LEU A 97 10.77 14.22 -61.20
N GLY A 98 11.91 14.89 -61.09
CA GLY A 98 12.72 15.24 -62.26
C GLY A 98 13.39 14.00 -62.85
N ASN A 99 13.57 14.01 -64.17
CA ASN A 99 14.42 13.05 -64.88
C ASN A 99 15.48 13.82 -65.70
N ALA A 100 16.29 13.12 -66.50
CA ALA A 100 17.35 13.73 -67.30
C ALA A 100 16.84 14.82 -68.29
N ASP A 101 15.58 14.73 -68.73
CA ASP A 101 14.99 15.59 -69.76
C ASP A 101 14.05 16.67 -69.19
N ARG A 102 13.53 16.50 -67.96
CA ARG A 102 12.54 17.41 -67.36
C ARG A 102 12.86 17.71 -65.89
N PRO A 103 12.86 18.99 -65.48
CA PRO A 103 13.01 19.34 -64.07
C PRO A 103 11.82 18.88 -63.26
N GLY A 104 12.09 18.47 -62.02
CA GLY A 104 11.06 18.14 -61.04
C GLY A 104 10.21 19.37 -60.71
N LEU A 105 8.92 19.14 -60.49
CA LEU A 105 7.97 20.20 -60.16
C LEU A 105 7.15 19.78 -58.94
N PRO A 106 7.33 20.41 -57.77
CA PRO A 106 6.49 20.14 -56.61
C PRO A 106 5.09 20.71 -56.82
N GLY A 107 4.08 20.04 -56.26
CA GLY A 107 2.70 20.51 -56.25
C GLY A 107 2.04 20.61 -57.62
N VAL A 108 2.37 19.71 -58.56
CA VAL A 108 1.71 19.64 -59.88
C VAL A 108 0.21 19.49 -59.72
N LEU A 109 -0.21 18.65 -58.77
CA LEU A 109 -1.57 18.61 -58.26
C LEU A 109 -1.54 18.74 -56.74
N ARG A 110 -2.54 19.43 -56.19
CA ARG A 110 -2.69 19.57 -54.75
C ARG A 110 -4.14 19.69 -54.34
N SER A 111 -4.43 19.26 -53.12
CA SER A 111 -5.70 19.47 -52.46
C SER A 111 -6.04 20.96 -52.34
N ARG A 112 -7.33 21.31 -52.43
CA ARG A 112 -7.79 22.70 -52.21
C ARG A 112 -7.59 23.15 -50.77
N SER A 113 -7.47 22.20 -49.84
CA SER A 113 -7.16 22.48 -48.44
C SER A 113 -5.78 23.09 -48.24
N LEU A 114 -4.80 22.81 -49.10
CA LEU A 114 -3.48 23.47 -49.07
C LEU A 114 -3.51 24.94 -49.50
N TRP A 115 -4.57 25.35 -50.20
CA TRP A 115 -4.70 26.70 -50.78
C TRP A 115 -3.46 27.09 -51.62
N ASP A 116 -2.63 28.00 -51.12
CA ASP A 116 -1.41 28.47 -51.78
C ASP A 116 -0.13 27.79 -51.26
N ASP A 117 -0.21 26.99 -50.20
CA ASP A 117 0.94 26.31 -49.59
C ASP A 117 1.38 25.06 -50.39
N VAL A 118 2.64 24.68 -50.23
CA VAL A 118 3.26 23.50 -50.84
C VAL A 118 3.99 22.72 -49.75
N LEU A 119 3.63 21.45 -49.59
CA LEU A 119 4.23 20.58 -48.59
C LEU A 119 5.71 20.35 -48.92
N LYS A 120 6.56 20.68 -47.95
CA LYS A 120 8.01 20.43 -48.01
C LYS A 120 8.31 19.14 -47.27
N VAL A 121 8.40 18.04 -48.01
CA VAL A 121 8.83 16.75 -47.48
C VAL A 121 10.33 16.57 -47.72
N PRO A 122 11.12 16.14 -46.71
CA PRO A 122 12.55 15.91 -46.87
C PRO A 122 12.86 15.07 -48.11
N GLU A 123 13.92 15.44 -48.83
CA GLU A 123 14.35 14.68 -50.00
C GLU A 123 14.96 13.35 -49.55
N GLY A 124 14.33 12.25 -49.97
CA GLY A 124 14.86 10.90 -49.90
C GLY A 124 14.44 10.16 -51.17
N THR A 125 15.23 9.19 -51.62
CA THR A 125 14.89 8.31 -52.74
C THR A 125 14.46 6.96 -52.17
N PRO A 126 13.22 6.83 -51.67
CA PRO A 126 12.73 5.56 -51.20
C PRO A 126 12.63 4.55 -52.36
N PRO A 127 12.72 3.24 -52.07
CA PRO A 127 12.39 2.22 -53.05
C PRO A 127 10.99 2.44 -53.62
N ASP A 128 10.80 2.17 -54.92
CA ASP A 128 9.53 2.36 -55.60
C ASP A 128 8.39 1.62 -54.86
N GLY A 129 7.27 2.28 -54.64
CA GLY A 129 6.11 1.75 -53.90
C GLY A 129 6.20 1.72 -52.37
N ALA A 130 7.36 1.98 -51.74
CA ALA A 130 7.50 1.97 -50.28
C ALA A 130 6.87 3.22 -49.62
N ILE A 131 6.13 3.01 -48.53
CA ILE A 131 5.53 4.11 -47.75
C ILE A 131 6.57 4.63 -46.74
N HIS A 132 6.81 5.95 -46.76
CA HIS A 132 7.65 6.63 -45.77
C HIS A 132 6.83 7.58 -44.91
N GLU A 133 7.13 7.64 -43.62
CA GLU A 133 6.48 8.53 -42.66
C GLU A 133 7.39 9.71 -42.31
N HIS A 134 6.83 10.91 -42.34
CA HIS A 134 7.50 12.16 -42.05
C HIS A 134 6.71 12.97 -41.04
N ARG A 135 7.42 13.76 -40.24
CA ARG A 135 6.82 14.88 -39.50
C ARG A 135 7.26 16.16 -40.18
N ILE A 136 6.29 16.89 -40.72
CA ILE A 136 6.52 18.13 -41.44
C ILE A 136 5.80 19.28 -40.76
N THR A 137 6.20 20.50 -41.08
CA THR A 137 5.57 21.72 -40.58
C THR A 137 5.15 22.56 -41.79
N THR A 138 3.91 23.05 -41.78
CA THR A 138 3.41 23.97 -42.82
C THR A 138 4.08 25.34 -42.72
N ALA A 139 3.90 26.19 -43.74
CA ALA A 139 4.35 27.57 -43.68
C ALA A 139 3.74 28.35 -42.49
N GLU A 140 2.53 27.97 -42.09
CA GLU A 140 1.78 28.53 -40.95
C GLU A 140 2.23 27.99 -39.58
N GLY A 141 3.21 27.08 -39.55
CA GLY A 141 3.72 26.48 -38.31
C GLY A 141 2.93 25.28 -37.79
N ALA A 142 1.94 24.78 -38.54
CA ALA A 142 1.15 23.62 -38.13
C ALA A 142 1.96 22.32 -38.28
N HIS A 143 1.98 21.48 -37.24
CA HIS A 143 2.64 20.17 -37.28
C HIS A 143 1.76 19.13 -37.96
N LEU A 144 2.30 18.48 -38.99
CA LEU A 144 1.62 17.45 -39.74
C LEU A 144 2.39 16.12 -39.65
N GLY A 145 1.64 15.03 -39.51
CA GLY A 145 2.13 13.70 -39.89
C GLY A 145 1.86 13.51 -41.38
N ALA A 146 2.91 13.24 -42.14
CA ALA A 146 2.83 13.02 -43.59
C ALA A 146 3.30 11.61 -43.92
N ILE A 147 2.67 11.01 -44.92
CA ILE A 147 3.17 9.82 -45.57
C ILE A 147 3.35 10.07 -47.05
N GLU A 148 4.36 9.43 -47.63
CA GLU A 148 4.63 9.52 -49.06
C GLU A 148 4.85 8.15 -49.69
N ARG A 149 4.56 8.07 -50.99
CA ARG A 149 4.90 6.93 -51.86
C ARG A 149 5.31 7.48 -53.23
N ILE A 150 6.39 6.92 -53.78
CA ILE A 150 6.76 7.15 -55.18
C ILE A 150 6.08 6.07 -56.03
N VAL A 151 5.51 6.49 -57.15
CA VAL A 151 4.90 5.60 -58.15
C VAL A 151 5.35 6.00 -59.54
N SER A 152 5.61 5.00 -60.39
CA SER A 152 5.93 5.17 -61.81
C SER A 152 4.80 4.55 -62.64
N PRO A 153 3.92 5.34 -63.26
CA PRO A 153 2.79 4.82 -64.01
C PRO A 153 3.24 3.93 -65.17
N ALA A 154 2.54 2.80 -65.38
CA ALA A 154 2.92 1.82 -66.41
C ALA A 154 2.90 2.40 -67.84
N GLU A 155 2.08 3.44 -68.07
CA GLU A 155 1.94 4.16 -69.33
C GLU A 155 3.18 5.02 -69.65
N GLN A 156 3.89 5.50 -68.61
CA GLN A 156 5.10 6.32 -68.72
C GLN A 156 6.11 5.95 -67.62
N PRO A 157 6.80 4.81 -67.73
CA PRO A 157 7.70 4.30 -66.67
C PRO A 157 8.90 5.21 -66.40
N GLU A 158 9.27 6.07 -67.36
CA GLU A 158 10.35 7.06 -67.24
C GLU A 158 9.97 8.30 -66.41
N GLN A 159 8.71 8.40 -65.98
CA GLN A 159 8.18 9.53 -65.22
C GLN A 159 7.62 9.07 -63.88
N SER A 160 8.35 9.35 -62.80
CA SER A 160 7.90 9.05 -61.44
C SER A 160 7.17 10.24 -60.81
N TYR A 161 6.14 9.93 -60.03
CA TYR A 161 5.38 10.88 -59.23
C TYR A 161 5.51 10.54 -57.76
N ARG A 162 5.65 11.58 -56.92
CA ARG A 162 5.66 11.45 -55.46
C ARG A 162 4.31 11.88 -54.92
N LEU A 163 3.57 10.93 -54.36
CA LEU A 163 2.26 11.15 -53.77
C LEU A 163 2.45 11.36 -52.27
N ILE A 164 1.92 12.46 -51.76
CA ILE A 164 2.04 12.85 -50.35
C ILE A 164 0.64 13.03 -49.80
N VAL A 165 0.36 12.42 -48.65
CA VAL A 165 -0.84 12.67 -47.85
C VAL A 165 -0.40 13.09 -46.45
N ALA A 166 -0.93 14.20 -45.96
CA ALA A 166 -0.56 14.75 -44.66
C ALA A 166 -1.79 15.16 -43.87
N ALA A 167 -1.74 15.01 -42.55
CA ALA A 167 -2.77 15.52 -41.67
C ALA A 167 -2.18 16.07 -40.37
N THR A 168 -2.90 17.00 -39.75
CA THR A 168 -2.48 17.67 -38.52
C THR A 168 -2.34 16.68 -37.37
N THR A 169 -1.25 16.81 -36.60
CA THR A 169 -1.03 15.99 -35.40
C THR A 169 -2.03 16.31 -34.29
N THR A 170 -2.80 17.40 -34.39
CA THR A 170 -3.89 17.72 -33.45
C THR A 170 -4.99 16.66 -33.45
N LEU A 171 -5.16 15.93 -34.57
CA LEU A 171 -6.05 14.76 -34.63
C LEU A 171 -5.61 13.60 -33.73
N ILE A 172 -4.36 13.61 -33.25
CA ILE A 172 -3.83 12.66 -32.27
C ILE A 172 -3.83 13.28 -30.87
N THR A 173 -3.35 14.52 -30.72
CA THR A 173 -3.15 15.14 -29.41
C THR A 173 -4.46 15.52 -28.73
N GLU A 174 -5.43 16.11 -29.44
CA GLU A 174 -6.69 16.53 -28.81
C GLU A 174 -7.50 15.35 -28.25
N PRO A 175 -7.73 14.24 -28.99
CA PRO A 175 -8.41 13.09 -28.42
C PRO A 175 -7.64 12.50 -27.23
N ALA A 176 -6.31 12.46 -27.31
CA ALA A 176 -5.47 11.96 -26.22
C ALA A 176 -5.55 12.84 -24.96
N GLU A 177 -5.55 14.16 -25.10
CA GLU A 177 -5.70 15.08 -23.97
C GLU A 177 -7.08 15.00 -23.31
N ARG A 178 -8.15 14.93 -24.12
CA ARG A 178 -9.51 14.72 -23.61
C ARG A 178 -9.62 13.40 -22.87
N PHE A 179 -9.08 12.32 -23.43
CA PHE A 179 -9.03 11.01 -22.79
C PHE A 179 -8.24 11.06 -21.47
N ASN A 180 -7.06 11.70 -21.46
CA ASN A 180 -6.23 11.84 -20.26
C ASN A 180 -6.96 12.64 -19.17
N GLY A 181 -7.72 13.67 -19.52
CA GLY A 181 -8.54 14.43 -18.57
C GLY A 181 -9.62 13.56 -17.93
N MET A 182 -10.37 12.81 -18.74
CA MET A 182 -11.39 11.86 -18.24
C MET A 182 -10.77 10.73 -17.40
N LEU A 183 -9.62 10.22 -17.83
CA LEU A 183 -8.86 9.20 -17.11
C LEU A 183 -8.36 9.72 -15.76
N ALA A 184 -7.84 10.95 -15.71
CA ALA A 184 -7.39 11.57 -14.48
C ALA A 184 -8.54 11.77 -13.48
N TRP A 185 -9.71 12.24 -13.94
CA TRP A 185 -10.89 12.38 -13.08
C TRP A 185 -11.41 11.03 -12.56
N SER A 186 -11.52 10.03 -13.43
CA SER A 186 -12.00 8.70 -13.04
C SER A 186 -11.04 7.99 -12.09
N LEU A 187 -9.73 8.01 -12.36
CA LEU A 187 -8.70 7.47 -11.47
C LEU A 187 -8.58 8.28 -10.18
N GLY A 188 -8.78 9.60 -10.22
CA GLY A 188 -8.82 10.45 -9.05
C GLY A 188 -10.00 10.12 -8.14
N ALA A 189 -11.20 9.96 -8.71
CA ALA A 189 -12.39 9.54 -7.99
C ALA A 189 -12.21 8.14 -7.38
N LEU A 190 -11.76 7.15 -8.17
CA LEU A 190 -11.48 5.81 -7.68
C LEU A 190 -10.39 5.82 -6.59
N GLY A 191 -9.29 6.52 -6.82
CA GLY A 191 -8.16 6.62 -5.90
C GLY A 191 -8.56 7.26 -4.58
N SER A 192 -9.29 8.37 -4.61
CA SER A 192 -9.82 9.01 -3.40
C SER A 192 -10.73 8.07 -2.61
N GLY A 193 -11.61 7.31 -3.28
CA GLY A 193 -12.46 6.30 -2.64
C GLY A 193 -11.65 5.19 -1.98
N LEU A 194 -10.62 4.66 -2.66
CA LEU A 194 -9.73 3.63 -2.13
C LEU A 194 -8.90 4.12 -0.94
N LEU A 195 -8.34 5.34 -1.04
CA LEU A 195 -7.59 5.97 0.05
C LEU A 195 -8.50 6.16 1.28
N ALA A 196 -9.72 6.68 1.09
CA ALA A 196 -10.69 6.85 2.16
C ALA A 196 -11.09 5.52 2.80
N ALA A 197 -11.34 4.48 1.99
CA ALA A 197 -11.64 3.14 2.48
C ALA A 197 -10.48 2.54 3.28
N ALA A 198 -9.24 2.67 2.80
CA ALA A 198 -8.05 2.17 3.49
C ALA A 198 -7.85 2.86 4.85
N VAL A 199 -8.03 4.18 4.90
CA VAL A 199 -8.02 4.97 6.13
C VAL A 199 -9.11 4.45 7.08
N ALA A 200 -10.36 4.37 6.62
CA ALA A 200 -11.48 3.89 7.42
C ALA A 200 -11.25 2.48 7.98
N GLN A 201 -10.74 1.56 7.15
CA GLN A 201 -10.42 0.19 7.55
C GLN A 201 -9.40 0.13 8.68
N VAL A 202 -8.33 0.93 8.63
CA VAL A 202 -7.31 0.99 9.69
C VAL A 202 -7.88 1.59 10.98
N PHE A 203 -8.67 2.66 10.89
CA PHE A 203 -9.27 3.30 12.07
C PHE A 203 -10.32 2.41 12.74
N ILE A 204 -11.19 1.78 11.95
CA ILE A 204 -12.24 0.88 12.45
C ILE A 204 -11.61 -0.42 12.98
N GLY A 205 -10.72 -1.04 12.21
CA GLY A 205 -10.11 -2.33 12.54
C GLY A 205 -9.23 -2.28 13.79
N LEU A 206 -8.58 -1.15 14.08
CA LEU A 206 -7.70 -1.00 15.24
C LEU A 206 -8.39 -0.31 16.44
N ARG A 207 -9.66 0.07 16.31
CA ARG A 207 -10.45 0.65 17.41
C ARG A 207 -10.47 -0.25 18.66
N PRO A 208 -10.64 -1.59 18.56
CA PRO A 208 -10.65 -2.48 19.73
C PRO A 208 -9.33 -2.46 20.52
N LEU A 209 -8.18 -2.42 19.84
CA LEU A 209 -6.87 -2.32 20.52
C LEU A 209 -6.73 -1.01 21.32
N GLY A 210 -7.31 0.08 20.82
CA GLY A 210 -7.36 1.35 21.55
C GLY A 210 -8.30 1.31 22.77
N ARG A 211 -9.32 0.45 22.77
CA ARG A 211 -10.15 0.18 23.96
C ARG A 211 -9.38 -0.67 24.96
N LEU A 212 -8.75 -1.75 24.51
CA LEU A 212 -7.95 -2.63 25.36
C LEU A 212 -6.83 -1.87 26.09
N ARG A 213 -6.08 -1.01 25.37
CA ARG A 213 -5.03 -0.17 25.99
C ARG A 213 -5.57 0.72 27.11
N ARG A 214 -6.78 1.28 26.95
CA ARG A 214 -7.40 2.12 27.98
C ARG A 214 -7.86 1.30 29.18
N GLN A 215 -8.46 0.13 28.95
CA GLN A 215 -8.86 -0.76 30.05
C GLN A 215 -7.67 -1.33 30.82
N LEU A 216 -6.57 -1.62 30.14
CA LEU A 216 -5.33 -2.04 30.80
C LEU A 216 -4.76 -0.92 31.67
N ALA A 217 -4.84 0.34 31.23
CA ALA A 217 -4.44 1.49 32.04
C ALA A 217 -5.31 1.62 33.29
N SER A 218 -6.63 1.42 33.19
CA SER A 218 -7.53 1.45 34.36
C SER A 218 -7.26 0.32 35.34
N VAL A 219 -6.95 -0.90 34.87
CA VAL A 219 -6.52 -2.00 35.75
C VAL A 219 -5.22 -1.64 36.48
N ARG A 220 -4.25 -1.07 35.77
CA ARG A 220 -2.96 -0.66 36.34
C ARG A 220 -3.09 0.44 37.39
N GLU A 221 -4.07 1.33 37.22
CA GLU A 221 -4.42 2.37 38.20
C GLU A 221 -5.28 1.83 39.35
N GLY A 222 -5.70 0.56 39.31
CA GLY A 222 -6.53 -0.09 40.33
C GLY A 222 -8.00 0.36 40.30
N SER A 223 -8.42 1.09 39.26
CA SER A 223 -9.81 1.56 39.13
C SER A 223 -10.78 0.45 38.70
N VAL A 224 -10.26 -0.60 38.06
CA VAL A 224 -11.01 -1.83 37.74
C VAL A 224 -10.13 -3.05 38.06
N HIS A 225 -10.76 -4.18 38.38
CA HIS A 225 -10.04 -5.40 38.80
C HIS A 225 -9.80 -6.40 37.66
N ALA A 226 -10.48 -6.23 36.52
CA ALA A 226 -10.36 -7.05 35.33
C ALA A 226 -10.60 -6.21 34.08
N ILE A 227 -10.22 -6.75 32.92
CA ILE A 227 -10.53 -6.21 31.61
C ILE A 227 -11.91 -6.76 31.22
N GLU A 228 -12.90 -5.87 31.04
CA GLU A 228 -14.30 -6.24 30.83
C GLU A 228 -14.78 -5.92 29.41
N GLY A 229 -15.65 -6.79 28.87
CA GLY A 229 -16.33 -6.59 27.58
C GLY A 229 -15.79 -7.47 26.46
N ASP A 230 -16.50 -7.43 25.32
CA ASP A 230 -16.21 -8.31 24.18
C ASP A 230 -15.15 -7.70 23.26
N PHE A 231 -14.11 -8.49 22.99
CA PHE A 231 -13.05 -8.18 22.04
C PHE A 231 -13.17 -9.05 20.78
N PRO A 232 -12.55 -8.64 19.65
CA PRO A 232 -12.44 -9.50 18.48
C PRO A 232 -11.85 -10.87 18.82
N ARG A 233 -12.24 -11.90 18.08
CA ARG A 233 -11.87 -13.30 18.35
C ARG A 233 -10.36 -13.53 18.39
N GLU A 234 -9.59 -12.70 17.70
CA GLU A 234 -8.13 -12.73 17.67
C GLU A 234 -7.48 -12.18 18.95
N VAL A 235 -8.21 -11.35 19.71
CA VAL A 235 -7.73 -10.66 20.91
C VAL A 235 -8.35 -11.23 22.19
N GLN A 236 -9.57 -11.78 22.12
CA GLN A 236 -10.28 -12.31 23.27
C GLN A 236 -9.47 -13.31 24.11
N PRO A 237 -8.79 -14.33 23.53
CA PRO A 237 -8.00 -15.29 24.32
C PRO A 237 -6.90 -14.62 25.15
N LEU A 238 -6.26 -13.57 24.61
CA LEU A 238 -5.23 -12.82 25.33
C LEU A 238 -5.82 -12.02 26.51
N VAL A 239 -7.05 -11.53 26.38
CA VAL A 239 -7.76 -10.84 27.46
C VAL A 239 -8.12 -11.83 28.57
N ASP A 240 -8.58 -13.01 28.20
CA ASP A 240 -8.93 -14.08 29.14
C ASP A 240 -7.69 -14.55 29.92
N ASP A 241 -6.58 -14.85 29.22
CA ASP A 241 -5.30 -15.22 29.85
C ASP A 241 -4.82 -14.16 30.84
N PHE A 242 -4.96 -12.87 30.50
CA PHE A 242 -4.56 -11.78 31.38
C PHE A 242 -5.45 -11.68 32.63
N ASN A 243 -6.76 -11.83 32.45
CA ASN A 243 -7.71 -11.85 33.56
C ASN A 243 -7.47 -13.05 34.49
N ASP A 244 -7.07 -14.21 33.96
CA ASP A 244 -6.68 -15.37 34.75
C ASP A 244 -5.45 -15.07 35.62
N VAL A 245 -4.43 -14.41 35.07
CA VAL A 245 -3.26 -13.98 35.83
C VAL A 245 -3.64 -12.96 36.92
N LEU A 246 -4.50 -11.99 36.61
CA LEU A 246 -5.01 -11.04 37.60
C LEU A 246 -5.75 -11.75 38.74
N SER A 247 -6.63 -12.69 38.40
CA SER A 247 -7.40 -13.47 39.39
C SER A 247 -6.48 -14.33 40.27
N HIS A 248 -5.43 -14.91 39.70
CA HIS A 248 -4.46 -15.70 40.43
C HIS A 248 -3.66 -14.84 41.41
N ASN A 249 -3.18 -13.67 40.97
CA ASN A 249 -2.49 -12.72 41.83
C ASN A 249 -3.40 -12.20 42.95
N ALA A 250 -4.66 -11.91 42.65
CA ALA A 250 -5.63 -11.49 43.67
C ALA A 250 -5.82 -12.57 44.76
N ARG A 251 -5.89 -13.84 44.38
CA ARG A 251 -5.96 -14.97 45.32
C ARG A 251 -4.69 -15.09 46.17
N ILE A 252 -3.50 -14.94 45.57
CA ILE A 252 -2.23 -14.95 46.30
C ILE A 252 -2.19 -13.82 47.34
N VAL A 253 -2.54 -12.60 46.94
CA VAL A 253 -2.54 -11.43 47.82
C VAL A 253 -3.57 -11.59 48.95
N ALA A 254 -4.77 -12.07 48.64
CA ALA A 254 -5.79 -12.35 49.65
C ALA A 254 -5.29 -13.39 50.66
N HIS A 255 -4.69 -14.48 50.18
CA HIS A 255 -4.12 -15.51 51.05
C HIS A 255 -3.00 -14.95 51.95
N ALA A 256 -2.08 -14.16 51.37
CA ALA A 256 -1.01 -13.51 52.12
C ALA A 256 -1.56 -12.56 53.22
N ARG A 257 -2.60 -11.78 52.93
CA ARG A 257 -3.27 -10.91 53.92
C ARG A 257 -3.91 -11.71 55.05
N THR A 258 -4.61 -12.80 54.74
CA THR A 258 -5.19 -13.68 55.76
C THR A 258 -4.12 -14.31 56.64
N GLN A 259 -3.01 -14.79 56.06
CA GLN A 259 -1.89 -15.36 56.82
C GLN A 259 -1.23 -14.32 57.73
N ALA A 260 -1.01 -13.10 57.23
CA ALA A 260 -0.49 -12.00 58.05
C ALA A 260 -1.44 -11.64 59.20
N GLY A 261 -2.76 -11.62 58.96
CA GLY A 261 -3.77 -11.39 59.99
C GLY A 261 -3.79 -12.48 61.07
N ASN A 262 -3.72 -13.76 60.65
CA ASN A 262 -3.63 -14.89 61.58
C ASN A 262 -2.36 -14.83 62.43
N LEU A 263 -1.21 -14.53 61.81
CA LEU A 263 0.05 -14.36 62.53
C LEU A 263 -0.01 -13.19 63.52
N ALA A 264 -0.60 -12.07 63.12
CA ALA A 264 -0.77 -10.91 64.01
C ALA A 264 -1.63 -11.26 65.24
N HIS A 265 -2.74 -11.98 65.05
CA HIS A 265 -3.59 -12.43 66.16
C HIS A 265 -2.86 -13.40 67.08
N ALA A 266 -2.16 -14.36 66.47
CA ALA A 266 -1.36 -15.37 67.15
C ALA A 266 -0.25 -14.79 68.04
N ILE A 267 0.36 -13.66 67.63
CA ILE A 267 1.37 -12.95 68.43
C ILE A 267 0.73 -12.01 69.47
N LYS A 268 -0.46 -11.45 69.19
CA LYS A 268 -1.15 -10.52 70.12
C LYS A 268 -1.49 -11.17 71.46
N THR A 269 -1.93 -12.42 71.45
CA THR A 269 -2.36 -13.17 72.64
C THR A 269 -1.24 -13.32 73.68
N PRO A 270 -0.05 -13.91 73.35
CA PRO A 270 1.04 -14.01 74.32
C PRO A 270 1.54 -12.64 74.76
N LEU A 271 1.59 -11.64 73.86
CA LEU A 271 2.01 -10.27 74.23
C LEU A 271 1.05 -9.62 75.23
N SER A 272 -0.26 -9.84 75.11
CA SER A 272 -1.26 -9.32 76.05
C SER A 272 -1.18 -10.02 77.41
N VAL A 273 -0.90 -11.32 77.44
CA VAL A 273 -0.63 -12.07 78.68
C VAL A 273 0.62 -11.53 79.37
N LEU A 274 1.69 -11.30 78.62
CA LEU A 274 2.94 -10.72 79.13
C LEU A 274 2.73 -9.30 79.69
N ALA A 275 2.01 -8.44 78.97
CA ALA A 275 1.72 -7.08 79.40
C ALA A 275 0.87 -7.04 80.69
N ASN A 276 -0.14 -7.92 80.80
CA ASN A 276 -0.95 -8.04 82.01
C ASN A 276 -0.14 -8.56 83.20
N ALA A 277 0.70 -9.57 82.98
CA ALA A 277 1.55 -10.13 84.03
C ALA A 277 2.56 -9.10 84.55
N ALA A 278 3.16 -8.28 83.66
CA ALA A 278 4.09 -7.22 84.03
C ALA A 278 3.46 -6.08 84.85
N SER A 279 2.13 -5.96 84.86
CA SER A 279 1.40 -4.89 85.56
C SER A 279 1.14 -5.19 87.05
N ARG A 280 1.49 -6.40 87.53
CA ARG A 280 1.33 -6.80 88.95
C ARG A 280 2.61 -7.50 89.44
N PRO A 281 3.05 -7.27 90.70
CA PRO A 281 4.17 -8.01 91.27
C PRO A 281 3.76 -9.49 91.48
N ASP A 282 4.25 -10.39 90.63
CA ASP A 282 4.05 -11.83 90.74
C ASP A 282 5.41 -12.55 90.75
N PRO A 283 5.73 -13.35 91.80
CA PRO A 283 6.95 -14.15 91.86
C PRO A 283 7.13 -15.13 90.69
N ARG A 284 6.04 -15.50 89.99
CA ARG A 284 6.05 -16.43 88.85
C ARG A 284 6.31 -15.74 87.50
N LEU A 285 6.45 -14.42 87.48
CA LEU A 285 6.63 -13.62 86.26
C LEU A 285 7.76 -14.13 85.35
N PRO A 286 8.98 -14.49 85.82
CA PRO A 286 10.06 -14.93 84.94
C PRO A 286 9.71 -16.23 84.19
N GLN A 287 9.03 -17.16 84.87
CA GLN A 287 8.61 -18.43 84.30
C GLN A 287 7.50 -18.23 83.27
N LEU A 288 6.53 -17.37 83.57
CA LEU A 288 5.45 -16.99 82.67
C LEU A 288 5.98 -16.28 81.41
N VAL A 289 7.00 -15.43 81.56
CA VAL A 289 7.69 -14.79 80.43
C VAL A 289 8.36 -15.83 79.53
N ALA A 290 9.13 -16.75 80.10
CA ALA A 290 9.79 -17.80 79.34
C ALA A 290 8.79 -18.69 78.58
N GLU A 291 7.67 -19.05 79.21
CA GLU A 291 6.61 -19.85 78.60
C GLU A 291 5.92 -19.12 77.43
N GLN A 292 5.57 -17.84 77.61
CA GLN A 292 4.91 -17.06 76.56
C GLN A 292 5.84 -16.72 75.39
N VAL A 293 7.12 -16.43 75.66
CA VAL A 293 8.14 -16.26 74.61
C VAL A 293 8.31 -17.57 73.83
N ALA A 294 8.45 -18.70 74.52
CA ALA A 294 8.56 -19.99 73.86
C ALA A 294 7.29 -20.35 73.05
N ALA A 295 6.10 -19.99 73.55
CA ALA A 295 4.85 -20.16 72.82
C ALA A 295 4.80 -19.31 71.55
N ALA A 296 5.16 -18.02 71.64
CA ALA A 296 5.22 -17.12 70.49
C ALA A 296 6.24 -17.59 69.44
N GLN A 297 7.39 -18.10 69.89
CA GLN A 297 8.46 -18.57 69.00
C GLN A 297 8.02 -19.84 68.23
N ARG A 298 7.40 -20.82 68.90
CA ARG A 298 6.78 -21.99 68.25
C ARG A 298 5.72 -21.59 67.21
N GLN A 299 4.91 -20.59 67.54
CA GLN A 299 3.86 -20.07 66.66
C GLN A 299 4.46 -19.47 65.38
N VAL A 300 5.51 -18.65 65.51
CA VAL A 300 6.26 -18.06 64.39
C VAL A 300 6.92 -19.14 63.53
N ASP A 301 7.60 -20.11 64.15
CA ASP A 301 8.26 -21.22 63.46
C ASP A 301 7.26 -22.06 62.67
N TYR A 302 6.09 -22.35 63.25
CA TYR A 302 5.01 -23.07 62.59
C TYR A 302 4.49 -22.33 61.36
N HIS A 303 4.21 -21.02 61.47
CA HIS A 303 3.72 -20.22 60.34
C HIS A 303 4.79 -20.06 59.23
N LEU A 304 6.07 -19.91 59.58
CA LEU A 304 7.18 -19.86 58.62
C LEU A 304 7.38 -21.20 57.89
N ALA A 305 7.34 -22.32 58.62
CA ALA A 305 7.43 -23.66 58.04
C ALA A 305 6.28 -23.91 57.05
N ARG A 306 5.05 -23.53 57.45
CA ARG A 306 3.86 -23.66 56.61
C ARG A 306 3.90 -22.76 55.37
N ALA A 307 4.38 -21.53 55.47
CA ALA A 307 4.53 -20.63 54.32
C ALA A 307 5.55 -21.17 53.29
N ARG A 308 6.68 -21.71 53.75
CA ARG A 308 7.67 -22.37 52.88
C ARG A 308 7.10 -23.59 52.16
N ALA A 309 6.30 -24.39 52.88
CA ALA A 309 5.62 -25.54 52.29
C ALA A 309 4.58 -25.13 51.23
N ALA A 310 3.77 -24.09 51.50
CA ALA A 310 2.76 -23.58 50.59
C ALA A 310 3.33 -22.99 49.29
N GLY A 311 4.48 -22.31 49.36
CA GLY A 311 5.18 -21.80 48.16
C GLY A 311 5.69 -22.90 47.22
N SER A 312 5.83 -24.13 47.72
CA SER A 312 6.26 -25.29 46.92
C SER A 312 5.11 -26.10 46.30
N THR A 313 3.85 -25.82 46.66
CA THR A 313 2.68 -26.66 46.32
C THR A 313 1.93 -26.25 45.05
N GLY A 314 2.53 -25.45 44.17
CA GLY A 314 1.87 -24.95 42.94
C GLY A 314 2.74 -24.95 41.69
N VAL A 315 3.97 -25.45 41.76
CA VAL A 315 4.87 -25.52 40.60
C VAL A 315 4.74 -26.92 39.98
N PRO A 316 4.26 -27.05 38.73
CA PRO A 316 4.19 -28.34 38.05
C PRO A 316 5.59 -28.98 38.00
N GLY A 317 5.71 -30.24 38.45
CA GLY A 317 6.96 -31.02 38.34
C GLY A 317 7.83 -31.12 39.61
N VAL A 318 7.41 -30.56 40.74
CA VAL A 318 8.16 -30.69 42.00
C VAL A 318 8.02 -32.12 42.58
N ARG A 319 9.15 -32.79 42.81
CA ARG A 319 9.23 -34.09 43.51
C ARG A 319 9.74 -33.87 44.93
N SER A 320 9.08 -34.45 45.92
CA SER A 320 9.50 -34.38 47.33
C SER A 320 10.04 -35.75 47.80
N PRO A 321 11.22 -35.80 48.45
CA PRO A 321 11.75 -37.04 48.99
C PRO A 321 10.91 -37.47 50.20
N VAL A 322 10.19 -38.59 50.06
CA VAL A 322 9.28 -39.12 51.10
C VAL A 322 10.03 -39.88 52.20
N ARG A 323 11.19 -40.47 51.85
CA ARG A 323 12.00 -41.32 52.72
C ARG A 323 12.40 -40.67 54.06
N PRO A 324 12.91 -39.42 54.10
CA PRO A 324 13.30 -38.78 55.36
C PRO A 324 12.13 -38.53 56.31
N VAL A 325 10.93 -38.31 55.76
CA VAL A 325 9.70 -38.10 56.54
C VAL A 325 9.22 -39.43 57.12
N LEU A 326 9.22 -40.49 56.31
CA LEU A 326 8.93 -41.86 56.75
C LEU A 326 9.89 -42.34 57.84
N ASP A 327 11.20 -42.14 57.67
CA ASP A 327 12.21 -42.53 58.66
C ASP A 327 12.04 -41.77 59.98
N SER A 328 11.55 -40.53 59.93
CA SER A 328 11.26 -39.74 61.13
C SER A 328 9.97 -40.20 61.82
N LEU A 329 8.93 -40.56 61.05
CA LEU A 329 7.69 -41.13 61.56
C LEU A 329 7.91 -42.51 62.18
N LEU A 330 8.70 -43.37 61.53
CA LEU A 330 9.05 -44.70 62.03
C LEU A 330 9.84 -44.61 63.33
N ARG A 331 10.79 -43.67 63.45
CA ARG A 331 11.51 -43.44 64.72
C ARG A 331 10.60 -43.01 65.86
N VAL A 332 9.59 -42.20 65.58
CA VAL A 332 8.61 -41.78 66.59
C VAL A 332 7.68 -42.94 66.96
N MET A 333 7.22 -43.74 66.00
CA MET A 333 6.38 -44.92 66.28
C MET A 333 7.14 -45.99 67.08
N ASP A 334 8.40 -46.24 66.75
CA ASP A 334 9.25 -47.20 67.46
C ASP A 334 9.56 -46.77 68.90
N HIS A 335 9.51 -45.45 69.17
CA HIS A 335 9.67 -44.89 70.51
C HIS A 335 8.38 -44.97 71.36
N VAL A 336 7.21 -44.96 70.74
CA VAL A 336 5.90 -44.98 71.44
C VAL A 336 5.38 -46.41 71.67
N TYR A 337 5.81 -47.38 70.87
CA TYR A 337 5.39 -48.78 70.97
C TYR A 337 6.42 -49.70 71.66
N ARG A 338 7.36 -49.13 72.41
CA ARG A 338 8.20 -49.85 73.38
C ARG A 338 7.70 -49.64 74.80
#